data_AF-A0A0L0EUM5-F1
#
_entry.id   AF-A0A0L0EUM5-F1
#
_cell.length_a   1.000
_cell.length_b   1.000
_cell.length_c   1.000
_cell.angle_alpha   90.00
_cell.angle_beta   90.00
_cell.angle_gamma   90.00
#
_symmetry.space_group_name_H-M   'P 1'
#
loop_
_entity.id
_entity.type
_entity.pdbx_description
1 polymer ?
#
loop_
_entity_poly.entity_id
_entity_poly.type
_entity_poly.pdbx_seq_one_letter_code
_entity_poly.pdbx_strand_id
1 'polypeptide(L)' 'DVVVLVESEKIGRRIPNLELPWDQVTTLITDNNLAADLRQAIEARGVQLICAEVE' A
#
# COMPACT_ATOMS: atom_id res chain seq x y z
N ASP A 1 -8.25 5.76 -11.84
CA ASP A 1 -7.01 5.62 -11.06
C ASP A 1 -7.18 6.16 -9.67
N VAL A 2 -7.06 5.29 -8.67
CA VAL A 2 -6.99 5.67 -7.25
C VAL A 2 -5.59 5.34 -6.77
N VAL A 3 -4.83 6.39 -6.46
CA VAL A 3 -3.48 6.30 -5.92
C VAL A 3 -3.53 6.64 -4.44
N VAL A 4 -3.07 5.72 -3.60
CA VAL A 4 -3.05 5.89 -2.14
C VAL A 4 -1.60 6.01 -1.69
N LEU A 5 -1.27 7.11 -1.03
CA LEU A 5 0.01 7.30 -0.34
C LEU A 5 -0.15 6.95 1.13
N VAL A 6 0.65 6.02 1.63
CA VAL A 6 0.60 5.59 3.02
C VAL A 6 1.93 5.02 3.48
N GLU A 7 2.34 5.38 4.69
CA GLU A 7 3.57 4.87 5.30
C GLU A 7 3.49 3.36 5.55
N SER A 8 4.61 2.65 5.38
CA SER A 8 4.71 1.19 5.54
C SER A 8 4.29 0.73 6.92
N GLU A 9 4.61 1.52 7.94
CA GLU A 9 4.16 1.33 9.33
C GLU A 9 2.63 1.18 9.44
N LYS A 10 1.91 1.92 8.60
CA LYS A 10 0.45 1.99 8.62
C LYS A 10 -0.15 0.85 7.80
N ILE A 11 0.60 0.25 6.87
CA ILE A 11 0.19 -0.95 6.13
C ILE A 11 0.26 -2.15 7.08
N GLY A 12 -0.89 -2.59 7.59
CA GLY A 12 -1.01 -3.73 8.52
C GLY A 12 -1.58 -3.36 9.88
N ARG A 13 -1.56 -2.07 10.26
CA ARG A 13 -2.49 -1.54 11.26
C ARG A 13 -3.82 -1.27 10.56
N ARG A 14 -4.97 -1.45 11.22
CA ARG A 14 -6.27 -1.05 10.65
C ARG A 14 -6.15 0.42 10.24
N ILE A 15 -6.11 0.70 8.94
CA ILE A 15 -6.17 2.07 8.43
C ILE A 15 -7.64 2.46 8.54
N PRO A 16 -8.02 3.32 9.51
CA PRO A 16 -9.42 3.58 9.79
C PRO A 16 -10.13 4.31 8.64
N ASN A 17 -9.38 4.98 7.76
CA ASN A 17 -9.90 5.79 6.67
C ASN A 17 -9.85 5.12 5.29
N LEU A 18 -9.36 3.88 5.19
CA LEU A 18 -9.41 3.13 3.93
C LEU A 18 -10.72 2.33 3.87
N GLU A 19 -11.85 3.04 3.80
CA GLU A 19 -13.16 2.47 3.46
C GLU A 19 -13.28 2.16 1.94
N LEU A 20 -12.18 2.35 1.20
CA LEU A 20 -12.08 1.98 -0.20
C LEU A 20 -11.75 0.49 -0.30
N PRO A 21 -12.56 -0.30 -1.02
CA PRO A 21 -12.20 -1.69 -1.30
C PRO A 21 -10.86 -1.68 -2.06
N TRP A 22 -9.96 -2.59 -1.69
CA TRP A 22 -8.69 -2.81 -2.38
C TRP A 22 -8.84 -3.00 -3.89
N ASP A 23 -10.02 -3.46 -4.31
CA ASP A 23 -10.45 -3.57 -5.70
C ASP A 23 -10.37 -2.25 -6.50
N GLN A 24 -10.53 -1.10 -5.82
CA GLN A 24 -10.44 0.22 -6.46
C GLN A 24 -9.02 0.81 -6.43
N VAL A 25 -8.12 0.30 -5.59
CA VAL A 25 -6.77 0.84 -5.45
C VAL A 25 -5.91 0.34 -6.60
N THR A 26 -5.48 1.24 -7.45
CA THR A 26 -4.65 0.91 -8.62
C THR A 26 -3.17 0.95 -8.27
N THR A 27 -2.80 1.90 -7.42
CA THR A 27 -1.41 2.12 -7.01
C THR A 27 -1.35 2.49 -5.54
N LEU A 28 -0.44 1.83 -4.82
CA LEU A 28 -0.13 2.07 -3.43
C LEU A 28 1.32 2.54 -3.33
N ILE A 29 1.52 3.76 -2.84
CA ILE A 29 2.84 4.34 -2.63
C ILE A 29 3.14 4.26 -1.14
N THR A 30 4.28 3.67 -0.80
CA THR A 30 4.74 3.47 0.56
C THR A 30 6.24 3.70 0.68
N ASP A 31 6.79 3.77 1.88
CA ASP A 31 8.24 3.91 2.08
C ASP A 31 8.94 2.55 1.94
N ASN A 32 10.28 2.53 1.88
CA ASN A 32 11.01 1.29 1.65
C ASN A 32 10.97 0.31 2.84
N ASN A 33 10.31 0.67 3.95
CA ASN A 33 10.19 -0.16 5.15
C ASN A 33 9.05 -1.20 5.09
N LEU A 34 8.35 -1.33 3.96
CA LEU A 34 7.25 -2.28 3.84
C LEU A 34 7.75 -3.73 3.84
N ALA A 35 7.23 -4.53 4.77
CA ALA A 35 7.54 -5.95 4.89
C ALA A 35 7.20 -6.72 3.59
N ALA A 36 8.09 -7.65 3.20
CA ALA A 36 7.94 -8.42 1.98
C ALA A 36 6.63 -9.24 1.92
N ASP A 37 6.17 -9.75 3.05
CA ASP A 37 4.91 -10.50 3.16
C ASP A 37 3.68 -9.63 2.79
N LEU A 38 3.65 -8.38 3.28
CA LEU A 38 2.63 -7.40 2.93
C LEU A 38 2.73 -6.97 1.47
N ARG A 39 3.95 -6.80 0.93
CA ARG A 39 4.15 -6.50 -0.49
C ARG A 39 3.51 -7.58 -1.35
N GLN A 40 3.82 -8.84 -1.07
CA GLN A 40 3.23 -9.97 -1.79
C GLN A 40 1.71 -10.03 -1.65
N ALA A 41 1.15 -9.76 -0.46
CA ALA A 41 -0.30 -9.76 -0.25
C ALA A 41 -1.02 -8.66 -1.06
N ILE A 42 -0.39 -7.50 -1.24
CA ILE A 42 -0.93 -6.35 -1.99
C ILE A 42 -0.76 -6.56 -3.50
N GLU A 43 0.42 -7.02 -3.93
CA GLU A 43 0.68 -7.36 -5.34
C GLU A 43 -0.21 -8.52 -5.81
N ALA A 44 -0.50 -9.50 -4.95
CA ALA A 44 -1.43 -10.60 -5.25
C ALA A 44 -2.87 -10.12 -5.49
N ARG A 45 -3.23 -8.91 -5.04
CA ARG A 45 -4.53 -8.28 -5.32
C ARG A 45 -4.54 -7.48 -6.61
N GLY A 46 -3.41 -7.42 -7.34
CA GLY A 46 -3.27 -6.65 -8.58
C GLY A 46 -2.99 -5.16 -8.36
N VAL A 47 -2.60 -4.77 -7.14
CA VAL A 47 -2.27 -3.38 -6.81
C VAL A 47 -0.79 -3.12 -7.09
N GLN A 48 -0.47 -2.02 -7.78
CA GLN A 48 0.91 -1.62 -8.02
C GLN A 48 1.51 -1.01 -6.76
N LEU A 49 2.57 -1.63 -6.22
CA LEU A 49 3.30 -1.13 -5.07
C LEU A 49 4.50 -0.29 -5.51
N ILE A 50 4.58 0.95 -5.03
CA ILE A 50 5.70 1.86 -5.29
C ILE A 50 6.36 2.19 -3.95
N CYS A 51 7.63 1.85 -3.83
CA CYS A 51 8.42 2.16 -2.64
C CYS A 51 9.25 3.41 -2.92
N ALA A 52 8.88 4.52 -2.27
CA ALA A 52 9.60 5.78 -2.37
C ALA A 52 10.60 5.87 -1.21
N GLU A 53 11.86 6.11 -1.52
CA GLU A 53 12.87 6.48 -0.52
C GLU A 53 12.72 7.99 -0.27
N VAL A 54 12.42 8.37 0.97
CA VAL A 54 12.35 9.78 1.35
C VAL A 54 13.75 10.18 1.81
N GLU A 55 14.46 10.95 0.99
CA GLU A 55 15.72 11.62 1.37
C GLU A 55 15.51 12.66 2.47
#